data_AF-A0AAW9FVC3-F1
#
_entry.id   AF-A0AAW9FVC3-F1
#
_cell.length_a   1.000
_cell.length_b   1.000
_cell.length_c   1.000
_cell.angle_alpha   90.00
_cell.angle_beta   90.00
_cell.angle_gamma   90.00
#
_symmetry.space_group_name_H-M   'P 1'
#
loop_
_entity.id
_entity.type
_entity.pdbx_description
1 polymer ?
#
loop_
_entity_poly.entity_id
_entity_poly.type
_entity_poly.pdbx_seq_one_letter_code
_entity_poly.pdbx_strand_id
1 'polypeptide(L)'
;MEKKLLSQSTAQKQSIRQNRVDQNRLQIIGTAIILIAALLPFLNNFLKFISPIINYDPDAIVPNTVGKEFLYYDTVIYYLAVPCIAILVGIAQFLKPYKFSYYILIASGYFHLITYINFIFFNNNNIDMIAKIAIVAILCLLLILIYFLSNYQKSLEDRDKFNISTIDRLMSILKKKNNI
;
A
#
# COMPACT_ATOMS: atom_id res chain seq x y z
N MET A 1 -32.38 16.44 -34.77
CA MET A 1 -31.00 16.71 -34.31
C MET A 1 -30.88 16.53 -32.79
N GLU A 2 -31.81 17.04 -31.98
CA GLU A 2 -31.83 16.89 -30.51
C GLU A 2 -31.84 15.44 -29.99
N LYS A 3 -32.62 14.52 -30.56
CA LYS A 3 -32.64 13.10 -30.13
C LYS A 3 -31.28 12.42 -30.23
N LYS A 4 -30.46 12.78 -31.23
CA LYS A 4 -29.13 12.22 -31.47
C LYS A 4 -28.09 12.75 -30.47
N LEU A 5 -28.22 14.02 -30.09
CA LEU A 5 -27.42 14.66 -29.04
C LEU A 5 -27.77 14.11 -27.65
N LEU A 6 -29.06 13.90 -27.37
CA LEU A 6 -29.52 13.26 -26.12
C LEU A 6 -28.98 11.84 -25.97
N SER A 7 -29.11 11.01 -27.01
CA SER A 7 -28.60 9.62 -26.98
C SER A 7 -27.07 9.56 -26.81
N GLN A 8 -26.33 10.48 -27.42
CA GLN A 8 -24.87 10.59 -27.23
C GLN A 8 -24.52 10.99 -25.80
N SER A 9 -25.26 11.93 -25.19
CA SER A 9 -25.01 12.31 -23.79
C SER A 9 -25.32 11.18 -22.80
N THR A 10 -26.34 10.36 -23.06
CA THR A 10 -26.69 9.21 -22.21
C THR A 10 -25.64 8.11 -22.30
N ALA A 11 -25.18 7.79 -23.52
CA ALA A 11 -24.12 6.82 -23.75
C ALA A 11 -22.80 7.26 -23.09
N GLN A 12 -22.45 8.55 -23.18
CA GLN A 12 -21.27 9.11 -22.53
C GLN A 12 -21.38 9.09 -20.99
N LYS A 13 -22.55 9.39 -20.43
CA LYS A 13 -22.79 9.25 -18.98
C LYS A 13 -22.65 7.80 -18.52
N GLN A 14 -23.10 6.85 -19.34
CA GLN A 14 -23.04 5.42 -19.02
C GLN A 14 -21.59 4.90 -19.08
N SER A 15 -20.79 5.31 -20.08
CA SER A 15 -19.37 4.95 -20.15
C SER A 15 -18.54 5.58 -19.02
N ILE A 16 -18.84 6.82 -18.62
CA ILE A 16 -18.20 7.46 -17.45
C ILE A 16 -18.52 6.70 -16.16
N ARG A 17 -19.78 6.25 -15.99
CA ARG A 17 -20.17 5.43 -14.83
C ARG A 17 -19.46 4.08 -14.83
N GLN A 18 -19.36 3.43 -15.98
CA GLN A 18 -18.70 2.13 -16.11
C GLN A 18 -17.20 2.25 -15.82
N ASN A 19 -16.51 3.26 -16.37
CA ASN A 19 -15.12 3.57 -16.04
C ASN A 19 -14.89 3.82 -14.54
N ARG A 20 -15.83 4.50 -13.86
CA ARG A 20 -15.75 4.69 -12.39
C ARG A 20 -15.92 3.38 -11.63
N VAL A 21 -16.80 2.49 -12.06
CA VAL A 21 -16.98 1.17 -11.42
C VAL A 21 -15.72 0.32 -11.60
N ASP A 22 -15.14 0.30 -12.81
CA ASP A 22 -13.92 -0.46 -13.10
C ASP A 22 -12.72 0.10 -12.34
N GLN A 23 -12.59 1.43 -12.25
CA GLN A 23 -11.60 2.06 -11.37
C GLN A 23 -11.79 1.64 -9.92
N ASN A 24 -13.01 1.73 -9.37
CA ASN A 24 -13.28 1.30 -7.99
C ASN A 24 -12.92 -0.17 -7.75
N ARG A 25 -13.18 -1.07 -8.72
CA ARG A 25 -12.79 -2.48 -8.62
C ARG A 25 -11.27 -2.65 -8.56
N LEU A 26 -10.53 -1.95 -9.42
CA LEU A 26 -9.06 -1.97 -9.38
C LEU A 26 -8.52 -1.44 -8.04
N GLN A 27 -9.11 -0.37 -7.50
CA GLN A 27 -8.74 0.16 -6.18
C GLN A 27 -8.98 -0.85 -5.06
N ILE A 28 -10.09 -1.59 -5.09
CA ILE A 28 -10.40 -2.65 -4.13
C ILE A 28 -9.36 -3.77 -4.23
N ILE A 29 -9.02 -4.21 -5.44
CA ILE A 29 -8.01 -5.26 -5.66
C ILE A 29 -6.65 -4.80 -5.15
N GLY A 30 -6.20 -3.60 -5.52
CA GLY A 30 -4.95 -3.03 -5.00
C GLY A 30 -4.93 -2.93 -3.48
N THR A 31 -6.09 -2.62 -2.86
CA THR A 31 -6.23 -2.54 -1.41
C THR A 31 -6.08 -3.91 -0.76
N ALA A 32 -6.71 -4.94 -1.34
CA ALA A 32 -6.54 -6.32 -0.89
C ALA A 32 -5.09 -6.78 -0.99
N ILE A 33 -4.37 -6.41 -2.05
CA ILE A 33 -2.94 -6.71 -2.21
C ILE A 33 -2.10 -6.05 -1.09
N ILE A 34 -2.39 -4.79 -0.73
CA ILE A 34 -1.71 -4.12 0.39
C ILE A 34 -2.00 -4.83 1.72
N LEU A 35 -3.24 -5.28 1.95
CA LEU A 35 -3.59 -6.04 3.15
C LEU A 35 -2.81 -7.37 3.22
N ILE A 36 -2.71 -8.09 2.11
CA ILE A 36 -1.92 -9.32 2.03
C ILE A 36 -0.45 -9.02 2.33
N ALA A 37 0.11 -7.98 1.71
CA ALA A 37 1.48 -7.55 1.97
C ALA A 37 1.71 -7.17 3.44
N ALA A 38 0.73 -6.54 4.10
CA ALA A 38 0.81 -6.22 5.51
C ALA A 38 0.71 -7.46 6.43
N LEU A 39 0.17 -8.59 5.97
CA LEU A 39 0.09 -9.82 6.75
C LEU A 39 1.28 -10.76 6.52
N LEU A 40 1.97 -10.64 5.38
CA LEU A 40 3.15 -11.44 5.03
C LEU A 40 4.23 -11.56 6.13
N PRO A 41 4.57 -10.48 6.87
CA PRO A 41 5.57 -10.58 7.94
C PRO A 41 5.17 -11.51 9.10
N PHE A 42 3.90 -11.90 9.17
CA PHE A 42 3.34 -12.81 10.17
C PHE A 42 2.90 -14.15 9.58
N LEU A 43 3.30 -14.43 8.33
CA LEU A 43 2.89 -15.63 7.60
C LEU A 43 3.27 -16.91 8.35
N ASN A 44 4.44 -16.92 8.97
CA ASN A 44 4.88 -18.04 9.81
C ASN A 44 3.96 -18.31 11.01
N ASN A 45 3.50 -17.27 11.70
CA ASN A 45 2.54 -17.42 12.79
C ASN A 45 1.22 -18.01 12.29
N PHE A 46 0.77 -17.61 11.10
CA PHE A 46 -0.41 -18.19 10.47
C PHE A 46 -0.20 -19.65 10.07
N LEU A 47 0.94 -19.98 9.45
CA LEU A 47 1.30 -21.36 9.09
C LEU A 47 1.41 -22.27 10.31
N LYS A 48 1.94 -21.76 11.43
CA LYS A 48 1.97 -22.46 12.71
C LYS A 48 0.56 -22.70 13.28
N PHE A 49 -0.33 -21.72 13.16
CA PHE A 49 -1.73 -21.88 13.57
C PHE A 49 -2.47 -22.98 12.78
N ILE A 50 -2.23 -23.07 11.46
CA ILE A 50 -2.83 -24.10 10.60
C ILE A 50 -2.00 -25.39 10.49
N SER A 51 -0.86 -25.47 11.17
CA SER A 51 0.06 -26.62 11.15
C SER A 51 -0.62 -27.98 11.34
N PRO A 52 -1.60 -28.14 12.25
CA PRO A 52 -2.30 -29.42 12.42
C PRO A 52 -3.01 -29.93 11.15
N ILE A 53 -3.29 -29.05 10.19
CA ILE A 53 -3.99 -29.35 8.94
C ILE A 53 -3.00 -29.60 7.81
N ILE A 54 -1.87 -28.87 7.80
CA ILE A 54 -0.91 -28.85 6.68
C ILE A 54 0.43 -29.55 6.98
N ASN A 55 0.59 -30.14 8.16
CA ASN A 55 1.83 -30.75 8.65
C ASN A 55 3.05 -29.81 8.53
N TYR A 56 2.86 -28.54 8.91
CA TYR A 56 3.95 -27.55 8.93
C TYR A 56 4.81 -27.73 10.18
N ASP A 57 6.09 -28.05 9.98
CA ASP A 57 7.09 -28.12 11.04
C ASP A 57 8.03 -26.91 10.97
N PRO A 58 7.97 -25.97 11.93
CA PRO A 58 8.83 -24.77 11.93
C PRO A 58 10.30 -25.10 12.19
N ASP A 59 10.57 -26.22 12.86
CA ASP A 59 11.92 -26.66 13.23
C ASP A 59 12.56 -27.53 12.13
N ALA A 60 11.80 -27.83 11.06
CA ALA A 60 12.31 -28.53 9.91
C ALA A 60 13.45 -27.73 9.26
N ILE A 61 14.58 -28.41 9.06
CA ILE A 61 15.75 -27.84 8.40
C ILE A 61 15.54 -27.96 6.88
N VAL A 62 15.69 -26.85 6.17
CA VAL A 62 15.75 -26.88 4.71
C VAL A 62 17.11 -27.45 4.31
N PRO A 63 17.15 -28.60 3.60
CA PRO A 63 18.41 -29.21 3.22
C PRO A 63 19.14 -28.28 2.23
N ASN A 64 20.29 -27.77 2.66
CA ASN A 64 21.20 -27.00 1.83
C ASN A 64 22.24 -27.94 1.23
N THR A 65 22.19 -28.17 -0.08
CA THR A 65 23.13 -29.06 -0.78
C THR A 65 24.45 -28.37 -1.16
N VAL A 66 24.61 -27.07 -0.89
CA VAL A 66 25.70 -26.25 -1.45
C VAL A 66 26.48 -25.46 -0.38
N GLY A 67 26.02 -25.39 0.87
CA GLY A 67 26.67 -24.61 1.93
C GLY A 67 26.64 -25.28 3.32
N LYS A 68 27.59 -24.90 4.19
CA LYS A 68 27.73 -25.38 5.58
C LYS A 68 26.66 -24.85 6.55
N GLU A 69 25.80 -23.94 6.09
CA GLU A 69 24.78 -23.31 6.93
C GLU A 69 23.40 -23.91 6.67
N PHE A 70 22.73 -24.30 7.75
CA PHE A 70 21.37 -24.81 7.77
C PHE A 70 20.41 -23.65 8.06
N LEU A 71 19.31 -23.58 7.31
CA LEU A 71 18.23 -22.64 7.55
C LEU A 71 17.00 -23.39 8.02
N TYR A 72 16.39 -22.92 9.11
CA TYR A 72 15.08 -23.39 9.55
C TYR A 72 14.00 -22.91 8.57
N TYR A 73 12.97 -23.73 8.38
CA TYR A 73 11.86 -23.44 7.47
C TYR A 73 11.20 -22.09 7.77
N ASP A 74 11.07 -21.75 9.06
CA ASP A 74 10.53 -20.47 9.54
C ASP A 74 11.36 -19.27 9.04
N THR A 75 12.68 -19.36 9.17
CA THR A 75 13.63 -18.34 8.69
C THR A 75 13.58 -18.17 7.17
N VAL A 76 13.41 -19.26 6.41
CA VAL A 76 13.27 -19.20 4.94
C VAL A 76 11.98 -18.50 4.54
N ILE A 77 10.86 -18.82 5.17
CA ILE A 77 9.56 -18.16 4.93
C ILE A 77 9.67 -16.66 5.23
N TYR A 78 10.33 -16.30 6.33
CA TYR A 78 10.58 -14.92 6.70
C TYR A 78 11.38 -14.17 5.61
N TYR A 79 12.52 -14.72 5.17
CA TYR A 79 13.35 -14.08 4.15
C TYR A 79 12.68 -14.00 2.78
N LEU A 80 11.77 -14.93 2.46
CA LEU A 80 10.96 -14.87 1.25
C LEU A 80 9.87 -13.80 1.35
N ALA A 81 9.29 -13.60 2.54
CA ALA A 81 8.22 -12.63 2.76
C ALA A 81 8.70 -11.19 2.51
N VAL A 82 9.91 -10.83 2.94
CA VAL A 82 10.46 -9.47 2.80
C VAL A 82 10.47 -8.95 1.35
N PRO A 83 11.09 -9.62 0.36
CA PRO A 83 11.05 -9.18 -1.03
C PRO A 83 9.64 -9.27 -1.64
N CYS A 84 8.83 -10.27 -1.24
CA CYS A 84 7.45 -10.37 -1.71
C CYS A 84 6.59 -9.16 -1.30
N ILE A 85 6.80 -8.59 -0.11
CA ILE A 85 6.13 -7.36 0.33
C ILE A 85 6.42 -6.22 -0.64
N ALA A 86 7.69 -6.00 -1.00
CA ALA A 86 8.07 -4.93 -1.92
C ALA A 86 7.42 -5.10 -3.30
N ILE A 87 7.40 -6.33 -3.82
CA ILE A 87 6.78 -6.66 -5.11
C ILE A 87 5.27 -6.41 -5.05
N LEU A 88 4.59 -6.89 -4.01
CA LEU A 88 3.14 -6.73 -3.85
C LEU A 88 2.74 -5.25 -3.70
N VAL A 89 3.50 -4.48 -2.92
CA VAL A 89 3.28 -3.03 -2.76
C VAL A 89 3.51 -2.31 -4.09
N GLY A 90 4.53 -2.68 -4.85
CA GLY A 90 4.78 -2.15 -6.19
C GLY A 90 3.62 -2.44 -7.15
N ILE A 91 3.12 -3.67 -7.20
CA ILE A 91 1.96 -4.06 -8.01
C ILE A 91 0.71 -3.28 -7.56
N ALA A 92 0.48 -3.19 -6.25
CA ALA A 92 -0.66 -2.46 -5.72
C ALA A 92 -0.63 -0.99 -6.15
N GLN A 93 0.54 -0.34 -6.16
CA GLN A 93 0.66 1.07 -6.57
C GLN A 93 0.10 1.33 -7.98
N PHE A 94 0.31 0.42 -8.93
CA PHE A 94 -0.24 0.53 -10.29
C PHE A 94 -1.78 0.51 -10.31
N LEU A 95 -2.40 -0.15 -9.33
CA LEU A 95 -3.85 -0.27 -9.18
C LEU A 95 -4.49 0.89 -8.40
N LYS A 96 -3.68 1.84 -7.91
CA LYS A 96 -4.11 3.05 -7.18
C LYS A 96 -5.05 2.79 -5.99
N PRO A 97 -4.66 1.96 -5.02
CA PRO A 97 -5.50 1.56 -3.89
C PRO A 97 -5.92 2.75 -3.03
N TYR A 98 -6.92 2.52 -2.17
CA TYR A 98 -7.38 3.53 -1.24
C TYR A 98 -6.23 4.01 -0.36
N LYS A 99 -6.03 5.32 -0.25
CA LYS A 99 -4.94 5.92 0.54
C LYS A 99 -4.86 5.38 1.98
N PHE A 100 -6.00 4.99 2.57
CA PHE A 100 -6.07 4.46 3.93
C PHE A 100 -5.40 3.08 4.10
N SER A 101 -5.31 2.27 3.04
CA SER A 101 -4.71 0.94 3.14
C SER A 101 -3.22 0.98 3.47
N TYR A 102 -2.51 2.03 3.07
CA TYR A 102 -1.10 2.22 3.39
C TYR A 102 -0.85 2.43 4.89
N TYR A 103 -1.82 2.94 5.67
CA TYR A 103 -1.66 3.01 7.13
C TYR A 103 -1.58 1.62 7.78
N ILE A 104 -2.26 0.63 7.21
CA ILE A 104 -2.22 -0.76 7.69
C ILE A 104 -0.83 -1.36 7.44
N LEU A 105 -0.23 -1.04 6.29
CA LEU A 105 1.15 -1.45 5.98
C LEU A 105 2.15 -0.83 6.96
N ILE A 106 1.98 0.45 7.34
CA ILE A 106 2.82 1.12 8.33
C ILE A 106 2.66 0.48 9.71
N ALA A 107 1.43 0.22 10.14
CA ALA A 107 1.16 -0.44 11.41
C ALA A 107 1.76 -1.85 11.47
N SER A 108 1.61 -2.63 10.39
CA SER A 108 2.24 -3.94 10.25
C SER A 108 3.76 -3.86 10.35
N GLY A 109 4.39 -2.94 9.61
CA GLY A 109 5.84 -2.72 9.65
C GLY A 109 6.34 -2.36 11.06
N TYR A 110 5.58 -1.56 11.81
CA TYR A 110 5.90 -1.24 13.20
C TYR A 110 5.89 -2.47 14.11
N PHE A 111 4.79 -3.26 14.07
CA PHE A 111 4.71 -4.49 14.86
C PHE A 111 5.84 -5.45 14.47
N HIS A 112 6.10 -5.61 13.18
CA HIS A 112 7.16 -6.47 12.69
C HIS A 112 8.54 -6.06 13.20
N LEU A 113 8.88 -4.77 13.15
CA LEU A 113 10.15 -4.26 13.68
C LEU A 113 10.30 -4.50 15.19
N ILE A 114 9.24 -4.32 15.96
CA ILE A 114 9.26 -4.62 17.41
C ILE A 114 9.53 -6.10 17.65
N THR A 115 8.81 -6.99 16.96
CA THR A 115 8.99 -8.44 17.13
C THR A 115 10.40 -8.86 16.74
N TYR A 116 10.95 -8.28 15.67
CA TYR A 116 12.31 -8.53 15.20
C TYR A 116 13.38 -8.11 16.22
N ILE A 117 13.24 -6.91 16.81
CA ILE A 117 14.16 -6.42 17.84
C ILE A 117 14.09 -7.26 19.11
N ASN A 118 12.88 -7.61 19.57
CA ASN A 118 12.72 -8.53 20.70
C ASN A 118 13.38 -9.89 20.43
N PHE A 119 13.31 -10.40 19.20
CA PHE A 119 13.89 -11.69 18.83
C PHE A 119 15.43 -11.65 18.77
N ILE A 120 16.01 -10.61 18.16
CA ILE A 120 17.48 -10.48 18.02
C ILE A 120 18.14 -10.12 19.36
N PHE A 121 17.53 -9.23 20.13
CA PHE A 121 18.12 -8.70 21.36
C PHE A 121 17.52 -9.31 22.63
N PHE A 122 16.87 -10.48 22.51
CA PHE A 122 16.18 -11.18 23.60
C PHE A 122 17.03 -11.34 24.88
N ASN A 123 18.36 -11.37 24.74
CA ASN A 123 19.29 -11.57 25.84
C ASN A 123 20.01 -10.30 26.33
N ASN A 124 19.76 -9.12 25.72
CA ASN A 124 20.46 -7.87 26.04
C ASN A 124 19.47 -6.70 26.27
N ASN A 125 19.04 -6.52 27.53
CA ASN A 125 18.05 -5.51 27.94
C ASN A 125 18.39 -4.07 27.52
N ASN A 126 19.67 -3.66 27.56
CA ASN A 126 20.04 -2.28 27.24
C ASN A 126 19.96 -1.98 25.74
N ILE A 127 20.31 -2.95 24.89
CA ILE A 127 20.28 -2.79 23.43
C ILE A 127 18.83 -2.83 22.93
N ASP A 128 18.02 -3.72 23.50
CA ASP A 128 16.59 -3.82 23.23
C ASP A 128 15.82 -2.50 23.50
N MET A 129 16.10 -1.83 24.62
CA MET A 129 15.43 -0.56 24.95
C MET A 129 15.79 0.57 23.99
N ILE A 130 17.07 0.73 23.63
CA ILE A 130 17.52 1.75 22.67
C ILE A 130 16.90 1.47 21.29
N ALA A 131 16.86 0.21 20.87
CA ALA A 131 16.29 -0.22 19.60
C ALA A 131 14.77 0.06 19.52
N LYS A 132 14.03 -0.17 20.61
CA LYS A 132 12.60 0.20 20.71
C LYS A 132 12.36 1.71 20.58
N ILE A 133 13.17 2.53 21.25
CA ILE A 133 13.09 4.00 21.14
C ILE A 133 13.37 4.44 19.70
N ALA A 134 14.36 3.84 19.04
CA ALA A 134 14.69 4.13 17.64
C ALA A 134 13.53 3.79 16.69
N ILE A 135 12.83 2.66 16.88
CA ILE A 135 11.64 2.33 16.08
C ILE A 135 10.56 3.41 16.23
N VAL A 136 10.26 3.81 17.47
CA VAL A 136 9.24 4.85 17.73
C VAL A 136 9.63 6.17 17.06
N ALA A 137 10.92 6.55 17.13
CA ALA A 137 11.42 7.74 16.47
C ALA A 137 11.29 7.65 14.93
N ILE A 138 11.61 6.51 14.33
CA ILE A 138 11.44 6.26 12.89
C ILE A 138 9.96 6.35 12.51
N LEU A 139 9.06 5.76 13.31
CA LEU A 139 7.62 5.83 13.09
C LEU A 139 7.13 7.28 13.10
N CYS A 140 7.52 8.07 14.10
CA CYS A 140 7.20 9.49 14.18
C CYS A 140 7.71 10.26 12.96
N LEU A 141 8.95 9.99 12.52
CA LEU A 141 9.54 10.61 11.33
C LEU A 141 8.75 10.28 10.05
N LEU A 142 8.34 9.02 9.88
CA LEU A 142 7.50 8.60 8.75
C LEU A 142 6.13 9.29 8.77
N LEU A 143 5.49 9.40 9.94
CA LEU A 143 4.21 10.11 10.07
C LEU A 143 4.33 11.61 9.73
N ILE A 144 5.41 12.25 10.19
CA ILE A 144 5.72 13.64 9.84
C ILE A 144 5.92 13.78 8.32
N LEU A 145 6.68 12.88 7.71
CA LEU A 145 6.92 12.90 6.26
C LEU A 145 5.61 12.74 5.48
N ILE A 146 4.73 11.82 5.88
CA ILE A 146 3.41 11.61 5.28
C ILE A 146 2.56 12.87 5.40
N TYR A 147 2.56 13.53 6.56
CA TYR A 147 1.84 14.77 6.77
C TYR A 147 2.31 15.87 5.81
N PHE A 148 3.62 16.08 5.67
CA PHE A 148 4.17 17.06 4.73
C PHE A 148 3.85 16.71 3.28
N LEU A 149 3.99 15.44 2.87
CA LEU A 149 3.64 14.99 1.53
C LEU A 149 2.15 15.22 1.22
N SER A 150 1.27 14.92 2.17
CA SER A 150 -0.16 15.09 2.02
C SER A 150 -0.54 16.56 1.82
N ASN A 151 0.04 17.46 2.62
CA ASN A 151 -0.15 18.91 2.47
C ASN A 151 0.39 19.43 1.14
N TYR A 152 1.55 18.94 0.71
CA TYR A 152 2.13 19.29 -0.58
C TYR A 152 1.23 18.84 -1.74
N GLN A 153 0.71 17.61 -1.69
CA GLN A 153 -0.22 17.09 -2.69
C GLN A 153 -1.50 17.93 -2.77
N LYS A 154 -2.07 18.30 -1.61
CA LYS A 154 -3.26 19.16 -1.55
C LYS A 154 -3.02 20.53 -2.18
N SER A 155 -1.86 21.14 -1.91
CA SER A 155 -1.44 22.40 -2.53
C SER A 155 -1.37 22.30 -4.07
N LEU A 156 -0.88 21.18 -4.61
CA LEU A 156 -0.89 20.94 -6.05
C LEU A 156 -2.31 20.81 -6.61
N GLU A 157 -3.17 20.03 -5.95
CA GLU A 157 -4.57 19.86 -6.38
C GLU A 157 -5.35 21.20 -6.37
N ASP A 158 -5.09 22.05 -5.37
CA ASP A 158 -5.75 23.37 -5.27
C ASP A 158 -5.26 24.32 -6.38
N ARG A 159 -3.96 24.27 -6.74
CA ARG A 159 -3.40 25.02 -7.88
C ARG A 159 -4.00 24.56 -9.20
N ASP A 160 -4.12 23.26 -9.41
CA ASP A 160 -4.71 22.71 -10.63
C ASP A 160 -6.18 23.11 -10.77
N LYS A 161 -6.97 23.05 -9.68
CA LYS A 161 -8.36 23.52 -9.68
C LYS A 161 -8.46 25.00 -10.01
N PHE A 162 -7.58 25.83 -9.44
CA PHE A 162 -7.53 27.26 -9.74
C PHE A 162 -7.23 27.53 -11.22
N ASN A 163 -6.24 26.83 -11.79
CA ASN A 163 -5.88 26.96 -13.20
C ASN A 163 -7.01 26.54 -14.13
N ILE A 164 -7.63 25.38 -13.88
CA ILE A 164 -8.77 24.88 -14.66
C ILE A 164 -9.93 25.88 -14.59
N SER A 165 -10.29 26.35 -13.39
CA SER A 165 -11.38 27.32 -13.21
C SER A 165 -11.11 28.64 -13.93
N THR A 166 -9.85 29.09 -13.95
CA THR A 166 -9.44 30.30 -14.66
C THR A 166 -9.54 30.13 -16.17
N ILE A 167 -9.06 28.99 -16.70
CA ILE A 167 -9.18 28.64 -18.12
C ILE A 167 -10.64 28.55 -18.53
N ASP A 168 -11.49 27.88 -17.75
CA ASP A 168 -12.92 27.75 -18.01
C ASP A 168 -13.62 29.12 -18.04
N ARG A 169 -13.28 30.00 -17.09
CA ARG A 169 -13.77 31.39 -17.10
C ARG A 169 -13.34 32.14 -18.35
N LEU A 170 -12.06 32.09 -18.71
CA LEU A 170 -11.55 32.75 -19.92
C LEU A 170 -12.19 32.21 -21.19
N MET A 171 -12.35 30.88 -21.31
CA MET A 171 -13.06 30.25 -22.42
C MET A 171 -14.52 30.70 -22.49
N SER A 172 -15.20 30.80 -21.34
CA SER A 172 -16.60 31.25 -21.29
C SER A 172 -16.75 32.70 -21.77
N ILE A 173 -15.82 33.59 -21.40
CA ILE A 173 -15.78 34.98 -21.85
C ILE A 173 -15.51 35.07 -23.36
N LEU A 174 -14.55 34.28 -23.87
CA LEU A 174 -14.23 34.23 -25.30
C LEU A 174 -15.41 33.72 -26.14
N LYS A 175 -16.10 32.66 -25.71
CA LYS A 175 -17.31 32.16 -26.37
C LYS A 175 -18.42 33.20 -26.38
N LYS A 176 -18.69 33.83 -25.23
CA LYS A 176 -19.68 34.91 -25.11
C LYS A 176 -19.35 36.11 -26.00
N LYS A 177 -18.08 36.45 -26.17
CA LYS A 177 -17.62 37.55 -27.04
C LYS A 177 -17.75 37.22 -28.53
N ASN A 178 -17.60 35.95 -28.91
CA ASN A 178 -17.64 35.51 -30.31
C ASN A 178 -19.03 35.01 -30.77
N ASN A 179 -20.08 35.08 -29.93
CA ASN A 179 -21.42 34.55 -30.22
C ASN A 179 -21.41 33.07 -30.71
N ILE A 180 -20.55 32.25 -30.11
CA ILE A 180 -20.53 30.78 -30.30
C ILE A 180 -21.09 30.11 -29.05
#